data_AF-A0A919ALH8-F1
#
_entry.id   AF-A0A919ALH8-F1
#
_cell.length_a   1.000
_cell.length_b   1.000
_cell.length_c   1.000
_cell.angle_alpha   90.00
_cell.angle_beta   90.00
_cell.angle_gamma   90.00
#
_symmetry.space_group_name_H-M   'P 1'
#
loop_
_entity.id
_entity.type
_entity.pdbx_description
1 polymer ?
#
loop_
_entity_poly.entity_id
_entity_poly.type
_entity_poly.pdbx_seq_one_letter_code
_entity_poly.pdbx_strand_id
1 'polypeptide(L)'
;MTILCVRFQLPPLYEAALPGLLGLLEEFTPVVEALPPDGALADLRGAERYFGRDAVELASVIRVRALALHGVDCAIGAGPGPMLARMALREARPGATRAVPEGDVAGFLAGKPVAALPGVGTATARTLCEYGLDTLGRVAAAPLSTLQRLVGARTGRELHEKANGVDRGRVVPNGISRSLATERPFTRDELDPERHRRALLSATEELGSRLRALDKVCRVLTLTVRYADRSATVRTRTLREPTAHSAALTDAAHAMYEALGLQRARVRALALRAEDLTPAEQATHQLTFDPVDEKVRRIEQVADRARARFGPRAVMPGSLAA
;
A
#
# COMPACT_ATOMS: atom_id res chain seq x y z
N MET A 1 15.19 17.27 -9.82
CA MET A 1 15.01 16.56 -8.53
C MET A 1 14.77 15.08 -8.82
N THR A 2 15.78 14.22 -8.73
CA THR A 2 15.62 12.84 -9.20
C THR A 2 14.94 11.95 -8.17
N ILE A 3 13.77 11.44 -8.54
CA ILE A 3 12.97 10.52 -7.72
C ILE A 3 12.87 9.18 -8.43
N LEU A 4 13.02 8.11 -7.67
CA LEU A 4 12.71 6.75 -8.11
C LEU A 4 11.31 6.36 -7.64
N CYS A 5 10.55 5.73 -8.53
CA CYS A 5 9.36 4.96 -8.20
C CYS A 5 9.66 3.50 -8.48
N VAL A 6 9.65 2.69 -7.43
CA VAL A 6 10.01 1.27 -7.48
C VAL A 6 8.75 0.45 -7.32
N ARG A 7 8.58 -0.59 -8.14
CA ARG A 7 7.58 -1.64 -7.96
C ARG A 7 8.26 -2.99 -7.89
N PHE A 8 8.16 -3.62 -6.75
CA PHE A 8 8.67 -4.94 -6.45
C PHE A 8 7.73 -6.01 -7.02
N GLN A 9 8.29 -7.01 -7.69
CA GLN A 9 7.53 -8.15 -8.20
C GLN A 9 7.35 -9.16 -7.06
N LEU A 10 6.42 -8.85 -6.15
CA LEU A 10 6.09 -9.72 -5.03
C LEU A 10 5.13 -10.82 -5.49
N PRO A 11 5.38 -12.10 -5.14
CA PRO A 11 4.35 -13.13 -5.22
C PRO A 11 3.11 -12.70 -4.41
N PRO A 12 1.89 -13.16 -4.76
CA PRO A 12 0.65 -12.74 -4.11
C PRO A 12 0.61 -12.89 -2.57
N LEU A 13 1.50 -13.72 -2.01
CA LEU A 13 1.57 -14.07 -0.58
C LEU A 13 2.56 -13.19 0.24
N TYR A 14 3.20 -12.18 -0.35
CA TYR A 14 4.42 -11.57 0.20
C TYR A 14 4.35 -10.08 0.62
N GLU A 15 3.21 -9.60 1.15
CA GLU A 15 3.17 -8.26 1.81
C GLU A 15 4.18 -8.17 2.99
N ALA A 16 4.57 -9.30 3.57
CA ALA A 16 5.57 -9.37 4.64
C ALA A 16 7.01 -9.00 4.20
N ALA A 17 7.34 -9.02 2.90
CA ALA A 17 8.68 -8.64 2.42
C ALA A 17 8.86 -7.15 2.16
N LEU A 18 7.75 -6.39 1.99
CA LEU A 18 7.82 -4.97 1.71
C LEU A 18 8.64 -4.19 2.76
N PRO A 19 8.55 -4.47 4.08
CA PRO A 19 9.39 -3.79 5.06
C PRO A 19 10.89 -4.00 4.87
N GLY A 20 11.32 -5.23 4.51
CA GLY A 20 12.73 -5.50 4.23
C GLY A 20 13.21 -4.77 2.97
N LEU A 21 12.39 -4.75 1.93
CA LEU A 21 12.67 -4.07 0.67
C LEU A 21 12.72 -2.55 0.81
N LEU A 22 11.87 -1.99 1.68
CA LEU A 22 11.91 -0.58 2.02
C LEU A 22 13.15 -0.23 2.86
N GLY A 23 13.54 -1.09 3.80
CA GLY A 23 14.81 -0.97 4.52
C GLY A 23 16.01 -0.94 3.58
N LEU A 24 16.01 -1.75 2.51
CA LEU A 24 17.02 -1.69 1.46
C LEU A 24 17.06 -0.32 0.75
N LEU A 25 15.91 0.31 0.49
CA LEU A 25 15.88 1.66 -0.10
C LEU A 25 16.36 2.73 0.90
N GLU A 26 16.06 2.55 2.19
CA GLU A 26 16.49 3.43 3.27
C GLU A 26 18.02 3.45 3.45
N GLU A 27 18.73 2.39 3.04
CA GLU A 27 20.21 2.38 2.96
C GLU A 27 20.77 3.40 1.95
N PHE A 28 19.99 3.78 0.93
CA PHE A 28 20.40 4.75 -0.10
C PHE A 28 19.94 6.16 0.22
N THR A 29 18.73 6.32 0.76
CA THR A 29 18.16 7.62 1.09
C THR A 29 17.23 7.53 2.29
N PRO A 30 17.28 8.48 3.24
CA PRO A 30 16.32 8.52 4.34
C PRO A 30 14.92 8.99 3.89
N VAL A 31 14.76 9.43 2.64
CA VAL A 31 13.51 9.99 2.11
C VAL A 31 12.83 8.94 1.24
N VAL A 32 12.14 8.00 1.91
CA VAL A 32 11.40 6.90 1.27
C VAL A 32 9.93 6.97 1.67
N GLU A 33 9.04 6.96 0.67
CA GLU A 33 7.60 6.82 0.85
C GLU A 33 7.16 5.42 0.41
N ALA A 34 6.66 4.62 1.36
CA ALA A 34 6.04 3.34 1.07
C ALA A 34 4.75 3.50 0.25
N LEU A 35 4.61 2.68 -0.79
CA LEU A 35 3.41 2.57 -1.62
C LEU A 35 2.90 1.11 -1.62
N PRO A 36 2.18 0.67 -0.58
CA PRO A 36 1.60 -0.66 -0.54
C PRO A 36 0.71 -0.93 -1.75
N PRO A 37 0.62 -2.20 -2.22
CA PRO A 37 1.15 -3.41 -1.57
C PRO A 37 2.61 -3.73 -1.89
N ASP A 38 3.19 -3.14 -2.94
CA ASP A 38 4.41 -3.65 -3.58
C ASP A 38 5.37 -2.56 -4.09
N GLY A 39 5.21 -1.31 -3.66
CA GLY A 39 6.00 -0.21 -4.22
C GLY A 39 6.54 0.79 -3.21
N ALA A 40 7.34 1.72 -3.75
CA ALA A 40 7.92 2.83 -3.00
C ALA A 40 8.24 4.02 -3.91
N LEU A 41 8.31 5.21 -3.33
CA LEU A 41 9.04 6.34 -3.88
C LEU A 41 10.29 6.60 -3.04
N ALA A 42 11.40 6.93 -3.69
CA ALA A 42 12.65 7.27 -3.03
C ALA A 42 13.22 8.54 -3.66
N ASP A 43 13.57 9.53 -2.83
CA ASP A 43 14.22 10.75 -3.29
C ASP A 43 15.74 10.59 -3.27
N LEU A 44 16.38 10.57 -4.44
CA LEU A 44 17.81 10.31 -4.57
C LEU A 44 18.68 11.56 -4.60
N ARG A 45 18.13 12.78 -4.41
CA ARG A 45 18.91 14.02 -4.52
C ARG A 45 20.15 14.06 -3.63
N GLY A 46 20.06 13.51 -2.42
CA GLY A 46 21.19 13.36 -1.51
C GLY A 46 22.09 12.18 -1.86
N ALA A 47 21.47 11.06 -2.28
CA ALA A 47 22.15 9.83 -2.63
C ALA A 47 23.07 9.99 -3.86
N GLU A 48 22.61 10.65 -4.92
CA GLU A 48 23.42 10.89 -6.13
C GLU A 48 24.73 11.61 -5.80
N ARG A 49 24.68 12.61 -4.91
CA ARG A 49 25.86 13.35 -4.46
C ARG A 49 26.76 12.53 -3.55
N TYR A 50 26.17 11.77 -2.62
CA TYR A 50 26.92 10.96 -1.66
C TYR A 50 27.65 9.79 -2.33
N PHE A 51 26.97 9.09 -3.24
CA PHE A 51 27.54 7.94 -3.93
C PHE A 51 28.32 8.30 -5.21
N GLY A 52 28.21 9.54 -5.70
CA GLY A 52 28.87 9.98 -6.93
C GLY A 52 28.39 9.21 -8.17
N ARG A 53 27.10 8.82 -8.18
CA ARG A 53 26.47 8.01 -9.23
C ARG A 53 25.15 8.63 -9.66
N ASP A 54 24.78 8.41 -10.91
CA ASP A 54 23.47 8.86 -11.40
C ASP A 54 22.33 7.97 -10.87
N ALA A 55 21.10 8.44 -10.98
CA ALA A 55 19.93 7.67 -10.54
C ALA A 55 19.71 6.34 -11.28
N VAL A 56 20.17 6.18 -12.53
CA VAL A 56 20.02 4.93 -13.30
C VAL A 56 21.01 3.87 -12.80
N GLU A 57 22.24 4.28 -12.48
CA GLU A 57 23.26 3.48 -11.83
C GLU A 57 22.78 3.05 -10.44
N LEU A 58 22.30 3.99 -9.62
CA LEU A 58 21.76 3.68 -8.29
C LEU A 58 20.54 2.75 -8.37
N ALA A 59 19.61 2.98 -9.30
CA ALA A 59 18.49 2.08 -9.55
C ALA A 59 18.96 0.66 -9.93
N SER A 60 20.05 0.55 -10.68
CA SER A 60 20.64 -0.75 -11.04
C SER A 60 21.24 -1.47 -9.84
N VAL A 61 21.92 -0.75 -8.94
CA VAL A 61 22.41 -1.30 -7.68
C VAL A 61 21.26 -1.76 -6.79
N ILE A 62 20.21 -0.94 -6.64
CA ILE A 62 19.01 -1.27 -5.87
C ILE A 62 18.39 -2.57 -6.37
N ARG A 63 18.22 -2.72 -7.70
CA ARG A 63 17.66 -3.93 -8.31
C ARG A 63 18.51 -5.17 -8.03
N VAL A 64 19.83 -5.08 -8.24
CA VAL A 64 20.74 -6.20 -7.98
C VAL A 64 20.68 -6.62 -6.51
N ARG A 65 20.65 -5.66 -5.58
CA ARG A 65 20.53 -5.95 -4.14
C ARG A 65 19.17 -6.55 -3.79
N ALA A 66 18.07 -6.04 -4.34
CA ALA A 66 16.72 -6.56 -4.09
C ALA A 66 16.62 -8.03 -4.56
N LEU A 67 17.20 -8.35 -5.72
CA LEU A 67 17.25 -9.72 -6.21
C LEU A 67 18.17 -10.61 -5.35
N ALA A 68 19.35 -10.14 -4.98
CA ALA A 68 20.33 -10.93 -4.23
C ALA A 68 19.93 -11.19 -2.77
N LEU A 69 19.38 -10.18 -2.08
CA LEU A 69 19.06 -10.25 -0.65
C LEU A 69 17.65 -10.77 -0.37
N HIS A 70 16.71 -10.49 -1.27
CA HIS A 70 15.30 -10.81 -1.07
C HIS A 70 14.71 -11.74 -2.14
N GLY A 71 15.44 -12.06 -3.21
CA GLY A 71 14.92 -12.88 -4.31
C GLY A 71 13.82 -12.19 -5.12
N VAL A 72 13.74 -10.85 -5.07
CA VAL A 72 12.66 -10.07 -5.67
C VAL A 72 13.20 -9.20 -6.80
N ASP A 73 12.62 -9.38 -7.99
CA ASP A 73 12.88 -8.48 -9.11
C ASP A 73 12.05 -7.19 -8.98
N CYS A 74 12.48 -6.11 -9.62
CA CYS A 74 11.78 -4.83 -9.57
C CYS A 74 11.76 -4.12 -10.92
N ALA A 75 10.67 -3.39 -11.16
CA ALA A 75 10.58 -2.38 -12.21
C ALA A 75 10.80 -1.01 -11.57
N ILE A 76 11.63 -0.16 -12.19
CA ILE A 76 11.97 1.15 -11.65
C ILE A 76 11.67 2.24 -12.68
N GLY A 77 10.91 3.25 -12.28
CA GLY A 77 10.77 4.51 -13.01
C GLY A 77 11.58 5.60 -12.34
N ALA A 78 12.32 6.40 -13.10
CA ALA A 78 13.08 7.54 -12.62
C ALA A 78 12.63 8.82 -13.33
N GLY A 79 12.49 9.93 -12.60
CA GLY A 79 12.16 11.21 -13.23
C GLY A 79 12.19 12.40 -12.26
N PRO A 80 12.03 13.62 -12.79
CA PRO A 80 12.04 14.83 -11.99
C PRO A 80 10.69 15.07 -11.31
N GLY A 81 10.51 14.47 -10.13
CA GLY A 81 9.24 14.54 -9.39
C GLY A 81 8.54 13.17 -9.26
N PRO A 82 7.71 12.97 -8.22
CA PRO A 82 6.94 11.74 -8.05
C PRO A 82 6.05 11.37 -9.24
N MET A 83 5.44 12.37 -9.89
CA MET A 83 4.55 12.17 -11.04
C MET A 83 5.29 11.51 -12.19
N LEU A 84 6.42 12.07 -12.61
CA LEU A 84 7.20 11.57 -13.74
C LEU A 84 7.83 10.22 -13.43
N ALA A 85 8.32 10.02 -12.21
CA ALA A 85 8.80 8.71 -11.78
C ALA A 85 7.70 7.62 -11.86
N ARG A 86 6.47 7.92 -11.43
CA ARG A 86 5.32 7.00 -11.54
C ARG A 86 4.92 6.74 -12.99
N MET A 87 4.96 7.77 -13.85
CA MET A 87 4.65 7.60 -15.27
C MET A 87 5.73 6.77 -15.98
N ALA A 88 7.01 7.02 -15.69
CA ALA A 88 8.12 6.24 -16.21
C ALA A 88 8.01 4.77 -15.79
N LEU A 89 7.63 4.50 -14.54
CA LEU A 89 7.44 3.14 -14.01
C LEU A 89 6.37 2.36 -14.78
N ARG A 90 5.30 3.01 -15.27
CA ARG A 90 4.25 2.33 -16.07
C ARG A 90 4.78 1.79 -17.39
N GLU A 91 5.87 2.36 -17.91
CA GLU A 91 6.56 1.92 -19.12
C GLU A 91 7.80 1.08 -18.83
N ALA A 92 8.18 0.95 -17.55
CA ALA A 92 9.28 0.10 -17.14
C ALA A 92 8.87 -1.38 -17.21
N ARG A 93 9.79 -2.20 -17.72
CA ARG A 93 9.67 -3.67 -17.68
C ARG A 93 10.28 -4.19 -16.36
N PRO A 94 9.82 -5.35 -15.85
CA PRO A 94 10.53 -6.05 -14.79
C PRO A 94 12.01 -6.21 -15.16
N GLY A 95 12.91 -5.96 -14.21
CA GLY A 95 14.36 -6.01 -14.43
C GLY A 95 14.95 -4.76 -15.10
N ALA A 96 14.14 -3.76 -15.48
CA ALA A 96 14.60 -2.57 -16.19
C ALA A 96 14.28 -1.27 -15.45
N THR A 97 15.14 -0.27 -15.68
CA THR A 97 14.91 1.11 -15.25
C THR A 97 14.46 1.94 -16.45
N ARG A 98 13.33 2.63 -16.34
CA ARG A 98 12.90 3.66 -17.30
C ARG A 98 13.14 5.03 -16.69
N ALA A 99 14.06 5.80 -17.25
CA ALA A 99 14.33 7.17 -16.80
C ALA A 99 13.76 8.22 -17.77
N VAL A 100 13.27 9.31 -17.20
CA VAL A 100 12.86 10.53 -17.91
C VAL A 100 13.84 11.65 -17.53
N PRO A 101 14.76 12.04 -18.42
CA PRO A 101 15.69 13.15 -18.17
C PRO A 101 14.95 14.48 -18.00
N GLU A 102 15.51 15.40 -17.19
CA GLU A 102 14.94 16.75 -16.99
C GLU A 102 14.76 17.53 -18.29
N GLY A 103 15.67 17.36 -19.26
CA GLY A 103 15.60 18.02 -20.56
C GLY A 103 14.54 17.46 -21.51
N ASP A 104 13.97 16.28 -21.24
CA ASP A 104 13.05 15.57 -22.15
C ASP A 104 11.63 15.44 -21.57
N VAL A 105 11.30 16.20 -20.53
CA VAL A 105 9.99 16.10 -19.87
C VAL A 105 8.84 16.43 -20.81
N ALA A 106 8.98 17.51 -21.58
CA ALA A 106 7.94 17.93 -22.54
C ALA A 106 7.74 16.89 -23.65
N GLY A 107 8.83 16.33 -24.19
CA GLY A 107 8.79 15.29 -25.22
C GLY A 107 8.15 14.00 -24.69
N PHE A 108 8.55 13.58 -23.49
CA PHE A 108 7.97 12.41 -22.82
C PHE A 108 6.46 12.57 -22.59
N LEU A 109 5.99 13.74 -22.15
CA LEU A 109 4.58 13.97 -21.83
C LEU A 109 3.69 14.17 -23.06
N ALA A 110 4.18 14.86 -24.11
CA ALA A 110 3.35 15.37 -25.20
C ALA A 110 2.39 14.33 -25.82
N GLY A 111 2.90 13.11 -26.08
CA GLY A 111 2.14 12.03 -26.69
C GLY A 111 1.33 11.16 -25.73
N LYS A 112 1.40 11.38 -24.41
CA LYS A 112 0.69 10.55 -23.43
C LYS A 112 -0.79 10.90 -23.40
N PRO A 113 -1.69 9.91 -23.27
CA PRO A 113 -3.10 10.19 -23.07
C PRO A 113 -3.32 10.87 -21.72
N VAL A 114 -4.33 11.74 -21.63
CA VAL A 114 -4.61 12.47 -20.39
C VAL A 114 -4.91 11.55 -19.20
N ALA A 115 -5.52 10.39 -19.45
CA ALA A 115 -5.77 9.36 -18.44
C ALA A 115 -4.47 8.76 -17.84
N ALA A 116 -3.32 8.91 -18.50
CA ALA A 116 -2.05 8.48 -17.95
C ALA A 116 -1.57 9.38 -16.79
N LEU A 117 -2.12 10.58 -16.62
CA LEU A 117 -1.65 11.52 -15.61
C LEU A 117 -2.12 11.12 -14.20
N PRO A 118 -1.21 10.95 -13.22
CA PRO A 118 -1.59 10.70 -11.83
C PRO A 118 -2.48 11.81 -11.26
N GLY A 119 -3.66 11.40 -10.75
CA GLY A 119 -4.67 12.30 -10.19
C GLY A 119 -5.80 12.68 -11.15
N VAL A 120 -5.73 12.29 -12.43
CA VAL A 120 -6.85 12.42 -13.35
C VAL A 120 -7.71 11.16 -13.27
N GLY A 121 -8.96 11.32 -12.81
CA GLY A 121 -9.95 10.25 -12.79
C GLY A 121 -10.60 10.00 -14.15
N THR A 122 -11.31 8.88 -14.29
CA THR A 122 -12.01 8.50 -15.53
C THR A 122 -13.01 9.54 -16.01
N ALA A 123 -13.75 10.17 -15.10
CA ALA A 123 -14.70 11.24 -15.42
C ALA A 123 -14.00 12.47 -16.00
N THR A 124 -12.95 12.96 -15.33
CA THR A 124 -12.15 14.10 -15.78
C THR A 124 -11.50 13.83 -17.14
N ALA A 125 -10.92 12.65 -17.33
CA ALA A 125 -10.34 12.25 -18.61
C ALA A 125 -11.39 12.22 -19.72
N ARG A 126 -12.57 11.66 -19.45
CA ARG A 126 -13.69 11.63 -20.41
C ARG A 126 -14.13 13.03 -20.80
N THR A 127 -14.35 13.92 -19.84
CA THR A 127 -14.70 15.31 -20.11
C THR A 127 -13.64 15.97 -21.00
N LEU A 128 -12.35 15.82 -20.71
CA LEU A 128 -11.29 16.42 -21.52
C LEU A 128 -11.27 15.84 -22.96
N CYS A 129 -11.44 14.53 -23.11
CA CYS A 129 -11.55 13.89 -24.42
C CYS A 129 -12.75 14.39 -25.24
N GLU A 130 -13.90 14.68 -24.63
CA GLU A 130 -15.08 15.25 -25.31
C GLU A 130 -14.79 16.62 -25.93
N TYR A 131 -13.81 17.37 -25.41
CA TYR A 131 -13.34 18.64 -25.97
C TYR A 131 -12.05 18.50 -26.82
N GLY A 132 -11.68 17.28 -27.23
CA GLY A 132 -10.51 17.02 -28.07
C GLY A 132 -9.16 17.11 -27.35
N LEU A 133 -9.18 17.26 -26.02
CA LEU A 133 -7.99 17.27 -25.15
C LEU A 133 -7.67 15.84 -24.70
N ASP A 134 -7.30 14.99 -25.66
CA ASP A 134 -7.01 13.57 -25.47
C ASP A 134 -5.57 13.29 -25.00
N THR A 135 -4.65 14.22 -25.23
CA THR A 135 -3.22 14.11 -24.98
C THR A 135 -2.70 15.21 -24.06
N LEU A 136 -1.65 14.91 -23.29
CA LEU A 136 -1.06 15.90 -22.37
C LEU A 136 -0.44 17.08 -23.13
N GLY A 137 0.09 16.87 -24.34
CA GLY A 137 0.57 17.98 -25.18
C GLY A 137 -0.55 18.96 -25.53
N ARG A 138 -1.75 18.47 -25.85
CA ARG A 138 -2.92 19.34 -26.11
C ARG A 138 -3.41 20.03 -24.85
N VAL A 139 -3.41 19.35 -23.70
CA VAL A 139 -3.76 19.97 -22.41
C VAL A 139 -2.75 21.05 -22.01
N ALA A 140 -1.46 20.82 -22.24
CA ALA A 140 -0.41 21.80 -21.99
C ALA A 140 -0.56 23.06 -22.85
N ALA A 141 -0.96 22.89 -24.12
CA ALA A 141 -1.22 23.98 -25.05
C ALA A 141 -2.56 24.71 -24.82
N ALA A 142 -3.50 24.10 -24.09
CA ALA A 142 -4.80 24.68 -23.84
C ALA A 142 -4.72 25.88 -22.86
N PRO A 143 -5.50 26.96 -23.08
CA PRO A 143 -5.56 28.06 -22.13
C PRO A 143 -6.04 27.59 -20.75
N LEU A 144 -5.36 28.03 -19.69
CA LEU A 144 -5.69 27.67 -18.31
C LEU A 144 -7.17 27.95 -17.97
N SER A 145 -7.72 29.08 -18.43
CA SER A 145 -9.12 29.45 -18.23
C SER A 145 -10.11 28.43 -18.83
N THR A 146 -9.76 27.82 -19.96
CA THR A 146 -10.55 26.74 -20.55
C THR A 146 -10.54 25.50 -19.67
N LEU A 147 -9.37 25.06 -19.24
CA LEU A 147 -9.25 23.89 -18.35
C LEU A 147 -10.02 24.10 -17.04
N GLN A 148 -9.93 25.31 -16.46
CA GLN A 148 -10.65 25.64 -15.23
C GLN A 148 -12.18 25.64 -15.40
N ARG A 149 -12.70 26.04 -16.55
CA ARG A 149 -14.14 25.96 -16.86
C ARG A 149 -14.61 24.51 -17.03
N LEU A 150 -13.78 23.64 -17.60
CA LEU A 150 -14.13 22.25 -17.87
C LEU A 150 -14.12 21.37 -16.61
N VAL A 151 -13.10 21.50 -15.76
CA VAL A 151 -12.85 20.56 -14.65
C VAL A 151 -12.78 21.22 -13.27
N GLY A 152 -13.03 22.54 -13.21
CA GLY A 152 -12.99 23.34 -11.99
C GLY A 152 -11.67 24.09 -11.79
N ALA A 153 -11.72 25.19 -11.03
CA ALA A 153 -10.60 26.14 -10.91
C ALA A 153 -9.31 25.54 -10.35
N ARG A 154 -9.42 24.69 -9.32
CA ARG A 154 -8.28 24.00 -8.70
C ARG A 154 -7.74 22.89 -9.59
N THR A 155 -8.59 21.95 -9.99
CA THR A 155 -8.23 20.80 -10.82
C THR A 155 -7.64 21.24 -12.16
N GLY A 156 -8.22 22.26 -12.81
CA GLY A 156 -7.72 22.78 -14.08
C GLY A 156 -6.33 23.39 -13.97
N ARG A 157 -6.01 24.03 -12.84
CA ARG A 157 -4.66 24.55 -12.55
C ARG A 157 -3.66 23.43 -12.34
N GLU A 158 -3.99 22.48 -11.46
CA GLU A 158 -3.13 21.31 -11.19
C GLU A 158 -2.88 20.49 -12.46
N LEU A 159 -3.92 20.30 -13.27
CA LEU A 159 -3.83 19.61 -14.57
C LEU A 159 -2.90 20.33 -15.53
N HIS A 160 -3.03 21.65 -15.67
CA HIS A 160 -2.20 22.45 -16.57
C HIS A 160 -0.73 22.43 -16.15
N GLU A 161 -0.44 22.60 -14.85
CA GLU A 161 0.92 22.53 -14.31
C GLU A 161 1.55 21.16 -14.59
N LYS A 162 0.85 20.07 -14.27
CA LYS A 162 1.31 18.70 -14.48
C LYS A 162 1.50 18.35 -15.95
N ALA A 163 0.62 18.80 -16.84
CA ALA A 163 0.77 18.59 -18.29
C ALA A 163 2.02 19.30 -18.84
N ASN A 164 2.44 20.39 -18.22
CA ASN A 164 3.69 21.10 -18.51
C ASN A 164 4.90 20.54 -17.74
N GLY A 165 4.77 19.39 -17.07
CA GLY A 165 5.86 18.76 -16.33
C GLY A 165 6.15 19.38 -14.95
N VAL A 166 5.34 20.34 -14.51
CA VAL A 166 5.49 20.96 -13.19
C VAL A 166 4.78 20.11 -12.14
N ASP A 167 5.56 19.34 -11.39
CA ASP A 167 5.07 18.56 -10.25
C ASP A 167 5.49 19.21 -8.93
N ARG A 168 4.50 19.60 -8.12
CA ARG A 168 4.72 20.12 -6.75
C ARG A 168 4.73 19.02 -5.70
N GLY A 169 4.45 17.78 -6.09
CA GLY A 169 4.51 16.61 -5.24
C GLY A 169 5.90 16.44 -4.62
N ARG A 170 5.93 15.98 -3.38
CA ARG A 170 7.15 15.66 -2.65
C ARG A 170 7.03 14.21 -2.18
N VAL A 171 8.14 13.49 -2.15
CA VAL A 171 8.20 12.22 -1.43
C VAL A 171 8.06 12.55 0.04
N VAL A 172 6.97 12.10 0.65
CA VAL A 172 6.73 12.31 2.08
C VAL A 172 7.14 11.02 2.76
N PRO A 173 8.20 11.01 3.59
CA PRO A 173 8.57 9.82 4.32
C PRO A 173 7.42 9.41 5.24
N ASN A 174 6.62 8.46 4.76
CA ASN A 174 5.75 7.69 5.60
C ASN A 174 6.63 6.51 6.00
N GLY A 175 7.32 6.66 7.14
CA GLY A 175 7.88 5.50 7.81
C GLY A 175 6.74 4.49 7.82
N ILE A 176 6.96 3.31 7.22
CA ILE A 176 5.91 2.32 6.97
C ILE A 176 5.06 2.37 8.21
N SER A 177 3.81 2.85 8.12
CA SER A 177 2.86 2.55 9.16
C SER A 177 2.80 1.05 9.05
N ARG A 178 3.60 0.36 9.89
CA ARG A 178 4.22 -0.95 9.65
C ARG A 178 3.15 -1.95 9.31
N SER A 179 2.61 -1.90 8.10
CA SER A 179 1.27 -2.39 7.92
C SER A 179 1.40 -3.89 7.90
N LEU A 180 0.76 -4.53 8.86
CA LEU A 180 0.80 -5.97 8.95
C LEU A 180 -0.41 -6.45 8.20
N ALA A 181 -0.17 -7.27 7.18
CA ALA A 181 -1.24 -7.91 6.47
C ALA A 181 -1.18 -9.41 6.62
N THR A 182 -2.35 -10.01 6.52
CA THR A 182 -2.54 -11.44 6.59
C THR A 182 -3.67 -11.81 5.65
N GLU A 183 -3.41 -12.78 4.77
CA GLU A 183 -4.38 -13.29 3.82
C GLU A 183 -4.72 -14.75 4.12
N ARG A 184 -5.98 -15.10 3.84
CA ARG A 184 -6.51 -16.46 3.88
C ARG A 184 -7.14 -16.77 2.52
N PRO A 185 -6.37 -17.38 1.59
CA PRO A 185 -6.94 -17.88 0.34
C PRO A 185 -7.74 -19.16 0.60
N PHE A 186 -8.82 -19.34 -0.15
CA PHE A 186 -9.59 -20.58 -0.14
C PHE A 186 -9.14 -21.50 -1.28
N THR A 187 -9.12 -22.81 -1.03
CA THR A 187 -8.74 -23.82 -2.02
C THR A 187 -9.77 -23.98 -3.14
N ARG A 188 -11.04 -23.69 -2.83
CA ARG A 188 -12.15 -23.57 -3.78
C ARG A 188 -12.91 -22.30 -3.43
N ASP A 189 -13.53 -21.67 -4.41
CA ASP A 189 -14.33 -20.47 -4.17
C ASP A 189 -15.41 -20.77 -3.12
N GLU A 190 -15.36 -20.05 -2.00
CA GLU A 190 -16.14 -20.32 -0.82
C GLU A 190 -17.42 -19.46 -0.80
N LEU A 191 -18.51 -20.07 -0.34
CA LEU A 191 -19.83 -19.46 -0.26
C LEU A 191 -20.34 -19.44 1.18
N ASP A 192 -19.82 -20.31 2.04
CA ASP A 192 -20.26 -20.47 3.41
C ASP A 192 -19.77 -19.29 4.30
N PRO A 193 -20.70 -18.46 4.83
CA PRO A 193 -20.34 -17.37 5.72
C PRO A 193 -19.61 -17.83 6.99
N GLU A 194 -19.88 -19.04 7.49
CA GLU A 194 -19.17 -19.56 8.67
C GLU A 194 -17.69 -19.80 8.37
N ARG A 195 -17.38 -20.32 7.18
CA ARG A 195 -15.99 -20.50 6.74
C ARG A 195 -15.29 -19.17 6.54
N HIS A 196 -15.99 -18.15 6.05
CA HIS A 196 -15.46 -16.78 5.99
C HIS A 196 -15.15 -16.24 7.39
N ARG A 197 -16.07 -16.40 8.35
CA ARG A 197 -15.86 -15.97 9.74
C ARG A 197 -14.68 -16.68 10.40
N ARG A 198 -14.52 -18.00 10.17
CA ARG A 198 -13.36 -18.78 10.65
C ARG A 198 -12.04 -18.31 10.01
N ALA A 199 -12.04 -18.00 8.71
CA ALA A 199 -10.87 -17.45 8.03
C ALA A 199 -10.49 -16.08 8.60
N LEU A 200 -11.46 -15.18 8.83
CA LEU A 200 -11.21 -13.88 9.44
C LEU A 200 -10.65 -14.02 10.86
N LEU A 201 -11.24 -14.90 11.69
CA LEU A 201 -10.73 -15.19 13.03
C LEU A 201 -9.28 -15.71 13.01
N SER A 202 -8.97 -16.60 12.08
CA SER A 202 -7.60 -17.09 11.90
C SER A 202 -6.64 -15.97 11.47
N ALA A 203 -7.09 -15.05 10.62
CA ALA A 203 -6.28 -13.93 10.15
C ALA A 203 -6.05 -12.89 11.26
N THR A 204 -7.07 -12.57 12.07
CA THR A 204 -6.95 -11.62 13.19
C THR A 204 -6.10 -12.17 14.33
N GLU A 205 -6.13 -13.47 14.59
CA GLU A 205 -5.26 -14.10 15.59
C GLU A 205 -3.77 -14.00 15.20
N GLU A 206 -3.44 -14.29 13.94
CA GLU A 206 -2.08 -14.12 13.42
C GLU A 206 -1.67 -12.64 13.47
N LEU A 207 -2.56 -11.75 13.02
CA LEU A 207 -2.30 -10.31 12.97
C LEU A 207 -2.06 -9.74 14.37
N GLY A 208 -2.90 -10.10 15.35
CA GLY A 208 -2.76 -9.70 16.75
C GLY A 208 -1.46 -10.21 17.37
N SER A 209 -1.12 -11.48 17.15
CA SER A 209 0.13 -12.06 17.65
C SER A 209 1.37 -11.36 17.06
N ARG A 210 1.35 -11.05 15.76
CA ARG A 210 2.44 -10.30 15.10
C ARG A 210 2.54 -8.86 15.57
N LEU A 211 1.41 -8.18 15.81
CA LEU A 211 1.39 -6.83 16.38
C LEU A 211 2.04 -6.81 17.76
N ARG A 212 1.65 -7.75 18.63
CA ARG A 212 2.21 -7.89 19.99
C ARG A 212 3.69 -8.28 19.97
N ALA A 213 4.12 -9.13 19.06
CA ALA A 213 5.54 -9.49 18.90
C ALA A 213 6.43 -8.30 18.46
N LEU A 214 5.84 -7.26 17.86
CA LEU A 214 6.54 -6.05 17.45
C LEU A 214 6.34 -4.87 18.41
N ASP A 215 5.67 -5.09 19.54
CA ASP A 215 5.24 -4.04 20.49
C ASP A 215 4.50 -2.88 19.79
N LYS A 216 3.65 -3.22 18.81
CA LYS A 216 2.83 -2.28 18.05
C LYS A 216 1.34 -2.53 18.28
N VAL A 217 0.56 -1.46 18.14
CA VAL A 217 -0.90 -1.50 18.04
C VAL A 217 -1.34 -0.84 16.75
N CYS A 218 -2.51 -1.21 16.21
CA CYS A 218 -3.06 -0.60 15.01
C CYS A 218 -4.28 0.25 15.31
N ARG A 219 -4.43 1.39 14.64
CA ARG A 219 -5.63 2.23 14.73
C ARG A 219 -6.56 2.05 13.53
N VAL A 220 -6.06 1.55 12.41
CA VAL A 220 -6.86 1.35 11.20
C VAL A 220 -6.80 -0.14 10.79
N LEU A 221 -7.95 -0.70 10.46
CA LEU A 221 -8.06 -2.08 9.95
C LEU A 221 -8.76 -2.06 8.59
N THR A 222 -8.12 -2.64 7.58
CA THR A 222 -8.64 -2.75 6.22
C THR A 222 -8.94 -4.22 5.89
N LEU A 223 -10.18 -4.51 5.52
CA LEU A 223 -10.64 -5.79 4.99
C LEU A 223 -10.73 -5.72 3.45
N THR A 224 -10.07 -6.65 2.79
CA THR A 224 -10.18 -6.88 1.34
C THR A 224 -10.79 -8.25 1.08
N VAL A 225 -11.94 -8.25 0.40
CA VAL A 225 -12.61 -9.47 -0.08
C VAL A 225 -12.32 -9.62 -1.56
N ARG A 226 -11.71 -10.73 -1.97
CA ARG A 226 -11.44 -11.07 -3.37
C ARG A 226 -12.43 -12.11 -3.85
N TYR A 227 -13.10 -11.86 -4.96
CA TYR A 227 -14.14 -12.73 -5.50
C TYR A 227 -13.60 -13.64 -6.62
N ALA A 228 -14.39 -14.65 -6.99
CA ALA A 228 -14.06 -15.60 -8.05
C ALA A 228 -13.83 -14.93 -9.43
N ASP A 229 -14.51 -13.82 -9.70
CA ASP A 229 -14.38 -13.02 -10.93
C ASP A 229 -13.13 -12.11 -10.96
N ARG A 230 -12.26 -12.22 -9.94
CA ARG A 230 -11.06 -11.39 -9.71
C ARG A 230 -11.34 -9.94 -9.34
N SER A 231 -12.60 -9.55 -9.17
CA SER A 231 -12.93 -8.27 -8.56
C SER A 231 -12.62 -8.31 -7.05
N ALA A 232 -12.50 -7.13 -6.44
CA ALA A 232 -12.26 -7.02 -5.00
C ALA A 232 -13.09 -5.89 -4.39
N THR A 233 -13.56 -6.09 -3.17
CA THR A 233 -14.14 -5.04 -2.34
C THR A 233 -13.24 -4.77 -1.16
N VAL A 234 -12.92 -3.49 -0.95
CA VAL A 234 -12.09 -3.02 0.16
C VAL A 234 -12.95 -2.20 1.11
N ARG A 235 -12.85 -2.49 2.40
CA ARG A 235 -13.46 -1.72 3.48
C ARG A 235 -12.42 -1.40 4.53
N THR A 236 -12.33 -0.14 4.90
CA THR A 236 -11.39 0.34 5.91
C THR A 236 -12.17 0.92 7.07
N ARG A 237 -11.76 0.59 8.29
CA ARG A 237 -12.35 1.11 9.52
C ARG A 237 -11.26 1.62 10.45
N THR A 238 -11.42 2.86 10.89
CA THR A 238 -10.67 3.40 12.02
C THR A 238 -11.27 2.88 13.32
N LEU A 239 -10.46 2.18 14.11
CA LEU A 239 -10.83 1.68 15.42
C LEU A 239 -10.96 2.84 16.40
N ARG A 240 -11.85 2.69 17.39
CA ARG A 240 -12.04 3.72 18.44
C ARG A 240 -10.76 3.94 19.23
N GLU A 241 -10.07 2.83 19.51
CA GLU A 241 -8.81 2.79 20.23
C GLU A 241 -7.79 1.98 19.44
N PRO A 242 -6.52 2.40 19.42
CA PRO A 242 -5.44 1.59 18.86
C PRO A 242 -5.31 0.28 19.66
N THR A 243 -5.33 -0.87 18.98
CA THR A 243 -5.31 -2.17 19.65
C THR A 243 -4.45 -3.19 18.93
N ALA A 244 -3.96 -4.17 19.68
CA ALA A 244 -3.36 -5.40 19.18
C ALA A 244 -4.11 -6.64 19.67
N HIS A 245 -5.30 -6.47 20.26
CA HIS A 245 -6.10 -7.56 20.82
C HIS A 245 -6.85 -8.31 19.74
N SER A 246 -6.65 -9.63 19.70
CA SER A 246 -7.15 -10.49 18.63
C SER A 246 -8.68 -10.52 18.64
N ALA A 247 -9.30 -10.50 19.83
CA ALA A 247 -10.74 -10.40 20.00
C ALA A 247 -11.32 -9.10 19.39
N ALA A 248 -10.77 -7.95 19.76
CA ALA A 248 -11.22 -6.65 19.25
C ALA A 248 -11.04 -6.51 17.72
N LEU A 249 -9.93 -7.05 17.18
CA LEU A 249 -9.70 -7.12 15.74
C LEU A 249 -10.71 -8.05 15.04
N THR A 250 -11.05 -9.18 15.66
CA THR A 250 -12.05 -10.12 15.15
C THR A 250 -13.42 -9.48 15.08
N ASP A 251 -13.87 -8.82 16.16
CA ASP A 251 -15.16 -8.15 16.19
C ASP A 251 -15.25 -7.05 15.13
N ALA A 252 -14.16 -6.28 14.95
CA ALA A 252 -14.09 -5.27 13.92
C ALA A 252 -14.14 -5.87 12.50
N ALA A 253 -13.40 -6.96 12.26
CA ALA A 253 -13.38 -7.66 10.97
C ALA A 253 -14.73 -8.29 10.62
N HIS A 254 -15.39 -8.94 11.59
CA HIS A 254 -16.74 -9.49 11.42
C HIS A 254 -17.75 -8.38 11.14
N ALA A 255 -17.73 -7.28 11.89
CA ALA A 255 -18.63 -6.16 11.63
C ALA A 255 -18.44 -5.56 10.22
N MET A 256 -17.19 -5.42 9.76
CA MET A 256 -16.90 -4.98 8.39
C MET A 256 -17.39 -5.97 7.34
N TYR A 257 -17.24 -7.27 7.60
CA TYR A 257 -17.72 -8.33 6.72
C TYR A 257 -19.25 -8.37 6.64
N GLU A 258 -19.97 -8.28 7.76
CA GLU A 258 -21.44 -8.24 7.79
C GLU A 258 -21.97 -7.01 7.04
N ALA A 259 -21.32 -5.86 7.19
CA ALA A 259 -21.70 -4.61 6.52
C ALA A 259 -21.57 -4.68 4.98
N LEU A 260 -20.81 -5.65 4.44
CA LEU A 260 -20.76 -5.88 3.01
C LEU A 260 -22.04 -6.53 2.46
N GLY A 261 -22.84 -7.17 3.32
CA GLY A 261 -24.11 -7.78 2.94
C GLY A 261 -23.97 -8.79 1.79
N LEU A 262 -22.90 -9.59 1.80
CA LEU A 262 -22.58 -10.48 0.70
C LEU A 262 -23.68 -11.53 0.48
N GLN A 263 -24.47 -11.37 -0.59
CA GLN A 263 -25.50 -12.33 -0.95
C GLN A 263 -24.96 -13.35 -1.95
N ARG A 264 -24.60 -14.54 -1.46
CA ARG A 264 -24.11 -15.68 -2.29
C ARG A 264 -22.87 -15.35 -3.14
N ALA A 265 -22.06 -14.39 -2.69
CA ALA A 265 -20.82 -14.04 -3.36
C ALA A 265 -19.78 -15.15 -3.18
N ARG A 266 -19.18 -15.59 -4.29
CA ARG A 266 -18.09 -16.57 -4.29
C ARG A 266 -16.79 -15.88 -3.92
N VAL A 267 -16.29 -16.14 -2.72
CA VAL A 267 -15.07 -15.54 -2.19
C VAL A 267 -13.89 -16.47 -2.43
N ARG A 268 -12.84 -15.92 -3.03
CA ARG A 268 -11.60 -16.64 -3.31
C ARG A 268 -10.55 -16.42 -2.23
N ALA A 269 -10.52 -15.23 -1.64
CA ALA A 269 -9.62 -14.93 -0.54
C ALA A 269 -10.13 -13.76 0.33
N LEU A 270 -9.72 -13.78 1.59
CA LEU A 270 -9.93 -12.68 2.55
C LEU A 270 -8.57 -12.19 3.04
N ALA A 271 -8.32 -10.89 2.92
CA ALA A 271 -7.11 -10.26 3.43
C ALA A 271 -7.46 -9.17 4.44
N LEU A 272 -6.73 -9.15 5.55
CA LEU A 272 -6.79 -8.11 6.56
C LEU A 272 -5.46 -7.38 6.58
N ARG A 273 -5.51 -6.05 6.72
CA ARG A 273 -4.34 -5.19 6.88
C ARG A 273 -4.54 -4.26 8.07
N ALA A 274 -3.64 -4.36 9.05
CA ALA A 274 -3.49 -3.41 10.13
C ALA A 274 -2.64 -2.23 9.66
N GLU A 275 -3.16 -1.02 9.80
CA GLU A 275 -2.55 0.24 9.36
C GLU A 275 -2.52 1.22 10.54
N ASP A 276 -1.78 2.32 10.36
CA ASP A 276 -1.54 3.33 11.40
C ASP A 276 -0.98 2.68 12.69
N LEU A 277 0.18 2.04 12.54
CA LEU A 277 0.83 1.32 13.63
C LEU A 277 1.61 2.28 14.53
N THR A 278 1.25 2.31 15.82
CA THR A 278 1.96 3.07 16.83
C THR A 278 2.62 2.14 17.85
N PRO A 279 3.70 2.57 18.53
CA PRO A 279 4.24 1.84 19.67
C PRO A 279 3.15 1.62 20.73
N ALA A 280 3.05 0.40 21.26
CA ALA A 280 2.05 0.08 22.28
C ALA A 280 2.16 0.98 23.53
N GLU A 281 3.37 1.42 23.88
CA GLU A 281 3.64 2.34 25.00
C GLU A 281 3.04 3.74 24.80
N GLN A 282 2.87 4.17 23.55
CA GLN A 282 2.32 5.49 23.20
C GLN A 282 0.81 5.41 22.93
N ALA A 283 0.23 4.22 23.00
CA ALA A 283 -1.18 4.01 22.74
C ALA A 283 -2.01 4.42 23.95
N THR A 284 -2.81 5.47 23.80
CA THR A 284 -3.81 5.84 24.81
C THR A 284 -4.93 4.81 24.78
N HIS A 285 -5.11 4.10 25.89
CA HIS A 285 -6.23 3.19 26.10
C HIS A 285 -7.14 3.77 27.19
N GLN A 286 -8.45 3.71 27.00
CA GLN A 286 -9.39 4.04 28.06
C GLN A 286 -9.35 2.96 29.13
N LEU A 287 -8.90 3.31 30.34
CA LEU A 287 -8.98 2.41 31.48
C LEU A 287 -10.44 2.11 31.79
N THR A 288 -10.81 0.84 31.73
CA THR A 288 -12.12 0.35 32.15
C THR A 288 -11.95 -0.34 33.50
N PHE A 289 -12.88 -0.13 34.43
CA PHE A 289 -12.88 -0.79 35.74
C PHE A 289 -13.35 -2.26 35.68
N ASP A 290 -13.50 -2.82 34.47
CA ASP A 290 -13.96 -4.19 34.26
C ASP A 290 -12.76 -5.15 34.23
N PRO A 291 -12.63 -6.08 35.21
CA PRO A 291 -11.53 -7.04 35.26
C PRO A 291 -11.55 -8.08 34.14
N VAL A 292 -12.64 -8.17 33.36
CA VAL A 292 -12.76 -9.11 32.23
C VAL A 292 -11.73 -8.80 31.14
N ASP A 293 -11.56 -7.52 30.80
CA ASP A 293 -10.60 -7.10 29.76
C ASP A 293 -9.17 -7.45 30.14
N GLU A 294 -8.80 -7.23 31.40
CA GLU A 294 -7.45 -7.50 31.88
C GLU A 294 -7.12 -9.01 31.87
N LYS A 295 -8.12 -9.85 32.19
CA LYS A 295 -7.98 -11.31 32.14
C LYS A 295 -7.78 -11.81 30.72
N VAL A 296 -8.55 -11.30 29.75
CA VAL A 296 -8.39 -11.66 28.32
C VAL A 296 -7.00 -11.30 27.83
N ARG A 297 -6.49 -10.12 28.18
CA ARG A 297 -5.13 -9.68 27.81
C ARG A 297 -4.04 -10.60 28.35
N ARG A 298 -4.14 -10.98 29.63
CA ARG A 298 -3.19 -11.91 30.25
C ARG A 298 -3.22 -13.28 29.56
N ILE A 299 -4.41 -13.76 29.17
CA ILE A 299 -4.56 -15.03 28.43
C ILE A 299 -3.85 -14.94 27.08
N GLU A 300 -4.02 -13.84 26.33
CA GLU A 300 -3.33 -13.65 25.03
C GLU A 300 -1.81 -13.66 25.18
N GLN A 301 -1.27 -12.95 26.18
CA GLN A 301 0.17 -12.94 26.44
C GLN A 301 0.72 -14.34 26.77
N VAL A 302 -0.02 -15.11 27.57
CA VAL A 302 0.36 -16.50 27.89
C VAL A 302 0.26 -17.39 26.66
N ALA A 303 -0.78 -17.25 25.86
CA ALA A 303 -0.96 -17.98 24.61
C ALA A 303 0.18 -17.69 23.61
N ASP A 304 0.59 -16.43 23.48
CA ASP A 304 1.71 -16.06 22.62
C ASP A 304 3.04 -16.63 23.11
N ARG A 305 3.30 -16.60 24.42
CA ARG A 305 4.50 -17.26 25.00
C ARG A 305 4.50 -18.76 24.73
N ALA A 306 3.35 -19.42 24.85
CA ALA A 306 3.21 -20.83 24.53
C ALA A 306 3.47 -21.09 23.03
N ARG A 307 2.95 -20.25 22.13
CA ARG A 307 3.21 -20.35 20.67
C ARG A 307 4.67 -20.12 20.31
N ALA A 308 5.33 -19.17 20.96
CA ALA A 308 6.75 -18.90 20.74
C ALA A 308 7.63 -20.10 21.13
N ARG A 309 7.24 -20.85 22.18
CA ARG A 309 8.01 -22.00 22.68
C ARG A 309 7.68 -23.32 21.99
N PHE A 310 6.39 -23.57 21.70
CA PHE A 310 5.89 -24.87 21.24
C PHE A 310 5.34 -24.85 19.80
N GLY A 311 5.40 -23.70 19.13
CA GLY A 311 4.96 -23.52 17.75
C GLY A 311 3.55 -22.94 17.62
N PRO A 312 3.17 -22.49 16.41
CA PRO A 312 1.96 -21.68 16.17
C PRO A 312 0.64 -22.42 16.47
N ARG A 313 0.65 -23.76 16.49
CA ARG A 313 -0.54 -24.58 16.78
C ARG A 313 -0.67 -24.99 18.25
N ALA A 314 0.25 -24.56 19.12
CA ALA A 314 0.26 -24.96 20.52
C ALA A 314 -0.99 -24.47 21.29
N VAL A 315 -1.48 -23.27 20.95
CA VAL A 315 -2.72 -22.71 21.51
C VAL A 315 -3.49 -22.05 20.38
N MET A 316 -4.71 -22.52 20.13
CA MET A 316 -5.60 -21.97 19.10
C MET A 316 -7.01 -21.79 19.67
N PRO A 317 -7.77 -20.81 19.17
CA PRO A 317 -9.21 -20.71 19.45
C PRO A 317 -9.92 -22.04 19.18
N GLY A 318 -10.82 -22.46 20.08
CA GLY A 318 -11.52 -23.75 19.96
C GLY A 318 -12.33 -23.87 18.66
N SER A 319 -12.83 -22.75 18.14
CA SER A 319 -13.50 -22.67 16.83
C SER A 319 -12.57 -22.94 15.63
N LEU A 320 -11.24 -22.95 15.81
CA LEU A 320 -10.25 -23.30 14.80
C LEU A 320 -9.68 -24.71 14.98
N ALA A 321 -10.02 -25.42 16.05
CA ALA A 321 -9.47 -26.73 16.38
C ALA A 321 -10.15 -27.92 15.65
N ALA A 322 -11.21 -27.66 14.88
CA ALA A 322 -11.98 -28.64 14.11
C ALA A 322 -11.59 -28.66 12.62
#